data_AF-A0A0U3FN19-F1
#
_entry.id   AF-A0A0U3FN19-F1
#
_cell.length_a   1.000
_cell.length_b   1.000
_cell.length_c   1.000
_cell.angle_alpha   90.00
_cell.angle_beta   90.00
_cell.angle_gamma   90.00
#
_symmetry.space_group_name_H-M   'P 1'
#
loop_
_entity.id
_entity.type
_entity.pdbx_description
1 polymer ?
#
loop_
_entity_poly.entity_id
_entity_poly.type
_entity_poly.pdbx_seq_one_letter_code
_entity_poly.pdbx_strand_id
1 'polypeptide(L)'
;MELSEVEQRILKALLKKDKMTARELVDASHSSTSVLNPSLEHLIKLGLVNEEREHSFPRRRFVILTESGKEVAQLLVEIERIVEMKKASKSLSSS
;
A
#
# COMPACT_ATOMS: atom_id res chain seq x y z
N MET A 1 -1.48 13.28 -11.66
CA MET A 1 -2.05 12.52 -10.51
C MET A 1 -0.92 11.70 -9.95
N GLU A 2 -0.64 11.85 -8.65
CA GLU A 2 0.51 11.24 -7.97
C GLU A 2 0.01 10.41 -6.79
N LEU A 3 0.69 9.29 -6.51
CA LEU A 3 0.40 8.46 -5.33
C LEU A 3 1.03 9.11 -4.10
N SER A 4 0.21 9.42 -3.09
CA SER A 4 0.69 9.91 -1.80
C SER A 4 1.52 8.86 -1.07
N GLU A 5 2.34 9.30 -0.11
CA GLU A 5 3.17 8.41 0.70
C GLU A 5 2.33 7.33 1.42
N VAL A 6 1.15 7.69 1.92
CA VAL A 6 0.25 6.75 2.60
C VAL A 6 -0.28 5.70 1.63
N GLU A 7 -0.67 6.10 0.42
CA GLU A 7 -1.15 5.18 -0.62
C GLU A 7 -0.05 4.19 -1.04
N GLN A 8 1.19 4.67 -1.17
CA GLN A 8 2.34 3.80 -1.45
C GLN A 8 2.55 2.79 -0.32
N ARG A 9 2.44 3.20 0.95
CA ARG A 9 2.52 2.28 2.10
C ARG A 9 1.39 1.25 2.10
N ILE A 10 0.16 1.66 1.77
CA ILE A 10 -1.00 0.76 1.65
C ILE A 10 -0.75 -0.31 0.57
N LEU A 11 -0.33 0.10 -0.63
CA LEU A 11 -0.06 -0.83 -1.74
C LEU A 11 1.02 -1.85 -1.37
N LYS A 12 2.12 -1.40 -0.77
CA LYS A 12 3.18 -2.30 -0.29
C LYS A 12 2.73 -3.22 0.86
N ALA A 13 1.86 -2.75 1.74
CA ALA A 13 1.30 -3.57 2.82
C ALA A 13 0.43 -4.70 2.25
N LEU A 14 -0.43 -4.39 1.29
CA LEU A 14 -1.26 -5.38 0.60
C LEU A 14 -0.43 -6.36 -0.25
N LEU A 15 0.74 -5.96 -0.76
CA LEU A 15 1.62 -6.88 -1.48
C LEU A 15 2.12 -8.04 -0.59
N LYS A 16 2.18 -7.83 0.73
CA LYS A 16 2.62 -8.84 1.71
C LYS A 16 1.52 -9.83 2.11
N LYS A 17 0.25 -9.54 1.81
CA LYS A 17 -0.90 -10.34 2.23
C LYS A 17 -2.05 -10.18 1.25
N ASP A 18 -2.60 -11.30 0.77
CA ASP A 18 -3.66 -11.35 -0.24
C ASP A 18 -4.82 -10.38 0.01
N LYS A 19 -5.26 -10.23 1.27
CA LYS A 19 -6.28 -9.26 1.67
C LYS A 19 -6.08 -8.73 3.07
N MET A 20 -6.43 -7.46 3.28
CA MET A 20 -6.36 -6.81 4.58
C MET A 20 -7.67 -6.11 4.94
N THR A 21 -8.03 -6.15 6.22
CA THR A 21 -9.09 -5.31 6.77
C THR A 21 -8.64 -3.85 6.86
N ALA A 22 -9.59 -2.92 6.95
CA ALA A 22 -9.27 -1.50 7.17
C ALA A 22 -8.40 -1.29 8.42
N ARG A 23 -8.63 -2.04 9.51
CA ARG A 23 -7.81 -1.96 10.72
C ARG A 23 -6.37 -2.42 10.48
N GLU A 24 -6.19 -3.55 9.82
CA GLU A 24 -4.85 -4.04 9.47
C GLU A 24 -4.10 -3.04 8.58
N LEU A 25 -4.81 -2.34 7.69
CA LEU A 25 -4.22 -1.30 6.86
C LEU A 25 -3.82 -0.05 7.63
N VAL A 26 -4.63 0.41 8.60
CA VAL A 26 -4.24 1.50 9.51
C VAL A 26 -2.90 1.17 10.19
N ASP A 27 -2.81 -0.04 10.77
CA ASP A 27 -1.61 -0.49 11.49
C ASP A 27 -0.40 -0.61 10.54
N ALA A 28 -0.58 -1.26 9.38
CA ALA A 28 0.50 -1.53 8.44
C ALA A 28 1.00 -0.29 7.66
N SER A 29 0.13 0.72 7.45
CA SER A 29 0.50 1.97 6.77
C SER A 29 0.97 3.06 7.74
N HIS A 30 0.93 2.81 9.04
CA HIS A 30 1.19 3.79 10.10
C HIS A 30 0.38 5.07 9.89
N SER A 31 -0.92 4.92 9.59
CA SER A 31 -1.84 6.02 9.30
C SER A 31 -3.00 6.03 10.29
N SER A 32 -3.93 6.97 10.14
CA SER A 32 -5.20 7.00 10.87
C SER A 32 -6.36 6.58 9.96
N THR A 33 -7.48 6.17 10.54
CA THR A 33 -8.70 5.85 9.78
C THR A 33 -9.19 7.03 8.93
N SER A 34 -9.03 8.27 9.40
CA SER A 34 -9.43 9.48 8.68
C SER A 34 -8.59 9.74 7.43
N VAL A 35 -7.35 9.25 7.39
CA VAL A 35 -6.47 9.32 6.21
C VAL A 35 -6.64 8.09 5.32
N LEU A 36 -6.87 6.92 5.92
CA LEU A 36 -7.03 5.67 5.18
C LEU A 36 -8.19 5.71 4.18
N ASN A 37 -9.38 6.19 4.59
CA ASN A 37 -10.55 6.17 3.73
C ASN A 37 -10.41 7.00 2.44
N PRO A 38 -9.97 8.28 2.47
CA PRO A 38 -9.76 9.03 1.23
C PRO A 38 -8.65 8.42 0.35
N SER A 39 -7.58 7.87 0.95
CA SER A 39 -6.54 7.14 0.20
C SER A 39 -7.09 5.89 -0.50
N LEU A 40 -7.92 5.11 0.20
CA LEU A 40 -8.58 3.94 -0.40
C LEU A 40 -9.55 4.34 -1.51
N GLU A 41 -10.36 5.38 -1.33
CA GLU A 41 -11.23 5.90 -2.40
C GLU A 41 -10.44 6.27 -3.65
N HIS A 42 -9.30 6.94 -3.48
CA HIS A 42 -8.46 7.32 -4.60
C HIS A 42 -7.82 6.09 -5.29
N LEU A 43 -7.28 5.14 -4.52
CA LEU A 43 -6.73 3.90 -5.06
C LEU A 43 -7.78 3.05 -5.80
N ILE A 44 -9.03 3.04 -5.33
CA ILE A 44 -10.16 2.39 -6.01
C ILE A 44 -10.48 3.09 -7.32
N LYS A 45 -10.52 4.44 -7.33
CA LYS A 45 -10.74 5.22 -8.55
C LYS A 45 -9.64 5.00 -9.59
N LEU A 46 -8.41 4.76 -9.15
CA LEU A 46 -7.29 4.38 -10.02
C LEU A 46 -7.31 2.91 -10.47
N GLY A 47 -8.21 2.09 -9.92
CA GLY A 47 -8.28 0.65 -10.23
C GLY A 47 -7.11 -0.17 -9.68
N LEU A 48 -6.40 0.33 -8.67
CA LEU A 48 -5.26 -0.36 -8.06
C LEU A 48 -5.68 -1.29 -6.90
N VAL A 49 -6.84 -1.03 -6.29
CA VAL A 49 -7.40 -1.89 -5.25
C VAL A 49 -8.90 -2.12 -5.45
N ASN A 50 -9.38 -3.25 -4.94
CA ASN A 50 -10.80 -3.59 -4.85
C ASN A 50 -11.22 -3.75 -3.39
N GLU A 51 -12.53 -3.62 -3.16
CA GLU A 51 -13.16 -3.93 -1.88
C GLU A 51 -14.05 -5.17 -1.97
N GLU A 52 -13.90 -6.06 -1.00
CA GLU A 52 -14.82 -7.15 -0.74
C GLU A 52 -15.50 -6.94 0.61
N ARG A 53 -16.81 -7.16 0.68
CA ARG A 53 -17.58 -7.09 1.92
C ARG A 53 -18.20 -8.45 2.20
N GLU A 54 -18.00 -8.96 3.40
CA GLU A 54 -18.72 -10.15 3.85
C GLU A 54 -20.23 -9.86 3.92
N HIS A 55 -21.05 -10.74 3.34
CA HIS A 55 -22.50 -10.59 3.32
C HIS A 55 -23.15 -10.93 4.68
N SER A 56 -22.50 -11.77 5.48
CA SER A 56 -22.94 -12.17 6.82
C SER A 56 -22.22 -11.39 7.93
N PHE A 57 -22.86 -11.26 9.08
CA PHE A 57 -22.23 -10.68 10.28
C PHE A 57 -20.91 -11.41 10.59
N PRO A 58 -19.80 -10.72 10.88
CA PRO A 58 -19.67 -9.30 11.23
C PRO A 58 -19.45 -8.31 10.07
N ARG A 59 -19.72 -8.69 8.81
CA ARG A 59 -19.66 -7.83 7.60
C ARG A 59 -18.31 -7.12 7.44
N ARG A 60 -17.21 -7.87 7.51
CA ARG A 60 -15.87 -7.28 7.38
C ARG A 60 -15.66 -6.70 5.99
N ARG A 61 -15.00 -5.54 5.93
CA ARG A 61 -14.47 -4.91 4.70
C ARG A 61 -13.03 -5.36 4.53
N PHE A 62 -12.76 -6.02 3.42
CA PHE A 62 -11.43 -6.39 2.97
C PHE A 62 -11.04 -5.55 1.77
N VAL A 63 -9.76 -5.20 1.71
CA VAL A 63 -9.12 -4.52 0.59
C VAL A 63 -8.10 -5.47 -0.02
N ILE A 64 -8.07 -5.51 -1.36
CA ILE A 64 -7.29 -6.45 -2.16
C ILE A 64 -6.64 -5.69 -3.31
N LEU A 65 -5.40 -6.02 -3.67
CA LEU A 65 -4.77 -5.47 -4.87
C LEU A 65 -5.44 -6.05 -6.13
N THR A 66 -5.65 -5.19 -7.12
CA THR A 66 -5.89 -5.66 -8.50
C THR A 66 -4.57 -6.16 -9.11
N GLU A 67 -4.61 -6.75 -10.29
CA GLU A 67 -3.38 -7.13 -11.01
C GLU A 67 -2.48 -5.91 -11.27
N SER A 68 -3.04 -4.80 -11.75
CA SER A 68 -2.30 -3.54 -11.91
C SER A 68 -1.82 -2.99 -10.56
N GLY A 69 -2.60 -3.15 -9.49
CA GLY A 69 -2.19 -2.81 -8.13
C GLY A 69 -0.94 -3.55 -7.66
N LYS A 70 -0.86 -4.86 -7.96
CA LYS A 70 0.31 -5.69 -7.63
C LYS A 70 1.55 -5.21 -8.38
N GLU A 71 1.41 -4.93 -9.67
CA GLU A 71 2.52 -4.42 -10.50
C GLU A 71 3.05 -3.09 -9.95
N VAL A 72 2.16 -2.14 -9.65
CA VAL A 72 2.55 -0.86 -9.04
C VAL A 72 3.22 -1.06 -7.68
N ALA A 73 2.68 -1.92 -6.83
CA ALA A 73 3.28 -2.19 -5.51
C ALA A 73 4.69 -2.81 -5.62
N GLN A 74 4.92 -3.70 -6.60
CA GLN A 74 6.23 -4.29 -6.86
C GLN A 74 7.23 -3.23 -7.34
N LEU A 75 6.82 -2.34 -8.25
CA LEU A 75 7.65 -1.23 -8.71
C LEU A 75 8.04 -0.29 -7.57
N LEU A 76 7.12 -0.01 -6.64
CA LEU A 76 7.42 0.79 -5.45
C LEU A 76 8.49 0.14 -4.57
N VAL A 77 8.41 -1.18 -4.33
CA VAL A 77 9.44 -1.92 -3.57
C VAL A 77 10.80 -1.84 -4.28
N GLU A 78 10.80 -1.96 -5.61
CA GLU A 78 12.03 -1.90 -6.40
C GLU A 78 12.67 -0.50 -6.37
N ILE A 79 11.85 0.56 -6.44
CA ILE A 79 12.32 1.94 -6.27
C ILE A 79 13.00 2.11 -4.90
N GLU A 80 12.36 1.64 -3.82
CA GLU A 80 12.95 1.71 -2.47
C GLU A 80 14.26 0.95 -2.37
N ARG A 81 14.33 -0.24 -2.96
CA ARG A 81 15.56 -1.05 -3.00
C ARG A 81 16.70 -0.30 -3.68
N ILE A 82 16.44 0.31 -4.85
CA ILE A 82 17.44 1.08 -5.59
C ILE A 82 17.91 2.30 -4.79
N VAL A 83 16.98 3.02 -4.17
CA VAL A 83 17.28 4.19 -3.34
C VAL A 83 18.16 3.81 -2.15
N GLU A 84 17.84 2.72 -1.44
CA GLU A 84 18.63 2.24 -0.30
C GLU A 84 20.03 1.78 -0.73
N MET A 85 20.17 1.07 -1.85
CA MET A 85 21.48 0.70 -2.39
C MET A 85 22.34 1.94 -2.67
N LYS A 86 21.77 3.00 -3.22
CA LYS A 86 22.49 4.25 -3.50
C LYS A 86 22.93 4.95 -2.22
N LYS A 87 22.08 4.99 -1.19
CA LYS A 87 22.45 5.53 0.13
C LYS A 87 23.63 4.78 0.75
N ALA A 88 23.58 3.43 0.74
CA ALA A 88 24.65 2.59 1.30
C ALA A 88 25.98 2.76 0.55
N SER A 89 25.95 2.91 -0.78
CA SER A 89 27.17 3.16 -1.56
C SER A 89 27.83 4.51 -1.26
N LYS A 90 27.05 5.52 -0.85
CA LYS A 90 27.54 6.87 -0.53
C LYS A 90 28.14 6.96 0.88
N SER A 91 27.68 6.16 1.84
CA SER A 91 28.28 6.09 3.18
C SER A 91 29.67 5.46 3.17
N LEU A 92 29.95 4.53 2.25
CA LEU A 92 31.26 3.87 2.11
C LEU A 92 32.32 4.75 1.42
N SER A 93 31.93 5.74 0.61
CA SER A 93 32.86 6.67 -0.05
C SER A 93 33.18 7.92 0.77
N SER A 94 32.62 8.03 1.98
CA SER A 94 32.72 9.21 2.85
C SER A 94 33.46 8.91 4.17
N SER A 95 34.08 7.73 4.27
CA SER A 95 34.95 7.27 5.37
C SER A 95 36.34 6.96 4.82
#